data_AF-A0A946RCG9-F1
#
_entry.id   AF-A0A946RCG9-F1
#
_cell.length_a   1.000
_cell.length_b   1.000
_cell.length_c   1.000
_cell.angle_alpha   90.00
_cell.angle_beta   90.00
_cell.angle_gamma   90.00
#
_symmetry.space_group_name_H-M   'P 1'
#
loop_
_entity.id
_entity.type
_entity.pdbx_description
1 polymer ?
#
loop_
_entity_poly.entity_id
_entity_poly.type
_entity_poly.pdbx_seq_one_letter_code
_entity_poly.pdbx_strand_id
1 'polypeptide(L)'
;MFRSVFITVLIQWNQLEFSKKFIFNWPKIITRVEDGNSLKDAVEKSILEDRKNDDHYGIICISNTGDIVVDKTKDMIFYASHNGSVVTSF
;
A
#
# COMPACT_ATOMS: atom_id res chain seq x y z
N MET A 1 16.50 16.08 0.10
CA MET A 1 15.47 16.10 -0.97
C MET A 1 14.48 15.00 -0.62
N PHE A 2 13.33 15.34 -0.03
CA PHE A 2 12.34 14.33 0.39
C PHE A 2 11.70 13.72 -0.85
N ARG A 3 11.84 12.41 -1.04
CA ARG A 3 11.07 11.66 -2.04
C ARG A 3 9.69 11.41 -1.45
N SER A 4 8.80 12.39 -1.61
CA SER A 4 7.42 12.28 -1.12
C SER A 4 6.74 11.05 -1.72
N VAL A 5 6.40 10.05 -0.92
CA VAL A 5 5.55 8.93 -1.33
C VAL A 5 4.14 9.22 -0.80
N PHE A 6 3.16 9.34 -1.67
CA PHE A 6 1.76 9.49 -1.28
C PHE A 6 1.13 8.10 -1.19
N ILE A 7 1.10 7.53 0.01
CA ILE A 7 0.41 6.26 0.23
C ILE A 7 -1.07 6.55 0.46
N THR A 8 -1.88 6.47 -0.60
CA THR A 8 -3.35 6.45 -0.50
C THR A 8 -3.84 5.01 -0.57
N VAL A 9 -4.23 4.45 0.57
CA VAL A 9 -4.93 3.15 0.62
C VAL A 9 -6.42 3.41 0.81
N LEU A 10 -7.23 2.90 -0.10
CA LEU A 10 -8.68 3.05 -0.07
C LEU A 10 -9.30 1.68 -0.34
N ILE A 11 -9.73 0.97 0.71
CA ILE A 11 -10.58 -0.23 0.57
C ILE A 11 -11.57 -0.28 1.74
N GLN A 12 -12.86 -0.37 1.39
CA GLN A 12 -14.03 -0.43 2.25
C GLN A 12 -14.43 -1.89 2.51
N TRP A 13 -14.40 -2.37 3.77
CA TRP A 13 -15.33 -3.40 4.31
C TRP A 13 -15.23 -3.45 5.84
N ASN A 14 -16.33 -3.06 6.52
CA ASN A 14 -16.61 -3.09 7.97
C ASN A 14 -15.67 -2.28 8.93
N GLN A 15 -16.28 -1.33 9.64
CA GLN A 15 -15.72 -0.02 9.99
C GLN A 15 -14.87 0.13 11.27
N LEU A 16 -14.43 -0.91 11.99
CA LEU A 16 -13.86 -0.67 13.35
C LEU A 16 -12.48 -1.30 13.67
N GLU A 17 -12.09 -2.41 13.05
CA GLU A 17 -10.77 -3.02 13.33
C GLU A 17 -9.65 -2.56 12.38
N PHE A 18 -10.01 -2.04 11.21
CA PHE A 18 -9.06 -1.72 10.14
C PHE A 18 -8.23 -0.45 10.42
N SER A 19 -8.81 0.53 11.13
CA SER A 19 -8.16 1.82 11.40
C SER A 19 -6.88 1.68 12.22
N LYS A 20 -6.84 0.74 13.17
CA LYS A 20 -5.66 0.51 14.02
C LYS A 20 -4.48 -0.05 13.23
N LYS A 21 -4.72 -0.97 12.30
CA LYS A 21 -3.65 -1.63 11.53
C LYS A 21 -3.14 -0.76 10.38
N PHE A 22 -4.05 0.01 9.77
CA PHE A 22 -3.73 0.98 8.74
C PHE A 22 -2.75 2.04 9.25
N ILE A 23 -2.98 2.59 10.45
CA ILE A 23 -2.13 3.62 11.08
C ILE A 23 -0.73 3.09 11.45
N PHE A 24 -0.56 1.78 11.63
CA PHE A 24 0.71 1.20 12.08
C PHE A 24 1.68 0.81 10.95
N ASN A 25 1.19 0.43 9.76
CA ASN A 25 2.06 -0.12 8.70
C ASN A 25 2.46 0.86 7.59
N TRP A 26 1.71 1.95 7.38
CA TRP A 26 2.12 3.00 6.43
C TRP A 26 3.49 3.65 6.73
N PRO A 27 3.90 3.88 8.00
CA PRO A 27 5.19 4.52 8.28
C PRO A 27 6.35 3.61 7.87
N LYS A 28 6.19 2.30 8.03
CA LYS A 28 7.22 1.29 7.73
C LYS A 28 7.58 1.26 6.24
N ILE A 29 6.59 1.38 5.36
CA ILE A 29 6.82 1.41 3.92
C ILE A 29 7.48 2.73 3.52
N ILE A 30 7.04 3.85 4.10
CA ILE A 30 7.69 5.15 3.86
C ILE A 30 9.14 5.11 4.29
N THR A 31 9.43 4.66 5.52
CA THR A 31 10.82 4.55 6.03
C THR A 31 11.68 3.70 5.11
N ARG A 32 11.19 2.55 4.64
CA ARG A 32 11.95 1.72 3.69
C ARG A 32 12.28 2.44 2.39
N VAL A 33 11.36 3.24 1.85
CA VAL A 33 11.61 4.04 0.63
C VAL A 33 12.56 5.20 0.92
N GLU A 34 12.44 5.85 2.07
CA GLU A 34 13.37 6.89 2.53
C GLU A 34 14.78 6.34 2.75
N ASP A 35 14.91 5.10 3.22
CA ASP A 35 16.16 4.35 3.34
C ASP A 35 16.74 3.90 1.98
N GLY A 36 16.05 4.20 0.86
CA GLY A 36 16.53 3.98 -0.50
C GLY A 36 16.01 2.71 -1.18
N ASN A 37 15.09 1.95 -0.56
CA ASN A 37 14.44 0.84 -1.26
C ASN A 37 13.51 1.37 -2.37
N SER A 38 13.29 0.58 -3.41
CA SER A 38 12.21 0.88 -4.37
C SER A 38 10.85 0.74 -3.68
N LEU A 39 9.82 1.44 -4.19
CA LEU A 39 8.46 1.31 -3.65
C LEU A 39 7.97 -0.15 -3.69
N LYS A 40 8.32 -0.88 -4.75
CA LYS A 40 7.98 -2.29 -4.91
C LYS A 40 8.63 -3.16 -3.82
N ASP A 41 9.93 -3.01 -3.60
CA ASP A 41 10.64 -3.80 -2.59
C ASP A 41 10.15 -3.48 -1.17
N ALA A 42 9.83 -2.21 -0.90
CA ALA A 42 9.30 -1.77 0.37
C ALA A 42 7.93 -2.39 0.67
N VAL A 43 7.04 -2.42 -0.33
CA VAL A 43 5.71 -3.05 -0.21
C VAL A 43 5.82 -4.57 -0.06
N GLU A 44 6.62 -5.23 -0.91
CA GLU A 44 6.79 -6.69 -0.91
C GLU A 44 7.35 -7.19 0.43
N LYS A 45 8.39 -6.53 0.96
CA LYS A 45 8.95 -6.84 2.28
C LYS A 45 7.91 -6.68 3.40
N SER A 46 7.03 -5.69 3.31
CA SER A 46 6.02 -5.44 4.36
C SER A 46 4.96 -6.53 4.30
N ILE A 47 4.39 -6.78 3.13
CA ILE A 47 3.39 -7.83 2.92
C ILE A 47 3.92 -9.21 3.30
N LEU A 48 5.19 -9.54 2.99
CA LEU A 48 5.82 -10.79 3.40
C LEU A 48 5.88 -10.97 4.92
N GLU A 49 6.18 -9.91 5.67
CA GLU A 49 6.20 -9.95 7.13
C GLU A 49 4.78 -10.03 7.69
N ASP A 50 3.85 -9.29 7.12
CA ASP A 50 2.49 -9.23 7.60
C ASP A 50 1.70 -10.52 7.26
N ARG A 51 2.02 -11.20 6.15
CA ARG A 51 1.56 -12.58 5.88
C ARG A 51 2.04 -13.58 6.94
N LYS A 52 3.25 -13.41 7.50
CA LYS A 52 3.74 -14.28 8.59
C LYS A 52 3.00 -14.02 9.90
N ASN A 53 2.44 -12.83 10.08
CA ASN A 53 1.69 -12.42 11.27
C ASN A 53 0.19 -12.74 11.17
N ASP A 54 -0.27 -13.41 10.11
CA ASP A 54 -1.68 -13.68 9.80
C ASP A 54 -2.54 -12.41 9.68
N ASP A 55 -1.93 -11.35 9.13
CA ASP A 55 -2.59 -10.06 8.97
C ASP A 55 -3.44 -10.05 7.70
N HIS A 56 -4.65 -9.47 7.76
CA HIS A 56 -5.61 -9.45 6.64
C HIS A 56 -5.87 -8.04 6.13
N TYR A 57 -5.20 -7.63 5.06
CA TYR A 57 -5.43 -6.34 4.42
C TYR A 57 -4.88 -6.28 3.00
N GLY A 58 -5.22 -5.17 2.36
CA GLY A 58 -4.70 -4.77 1.07
C GLY A 58 -4.01 -3.43 1.12
N ILE A 59 -3.03 -3.25 0.24
CA ILE A 59 -2.30 -2.00 0.14
C ILE A 59 -2.19 -1.53 -1.29
N ILE A 60 -2.37 -0.22 -1.47
CA ILE A 60 -2.17 0.50 -2.71
C ILE A 60 -1.22 1.64 -2.37
N CYS A 61 -0.07 1.68 -3.02
CA CYS A 61 0.95 2.69 -2.82
C CYS A 61 1.19 3.45 -4.12
N ILE A 62 1.35 4.77 -4.03
CA ILE A 62 1.62 5.63 -5.17
C ILE A 62 2.88 6.45 -4.88
N SER A 63 3.88 6.36 -5.75
CA SER A 63 5.08 7.22 -5.66
C SER A 63 4.82 8.59 -6.30
N ASN A 64 5.63 9.59 -5.95
CA ASN A 64 5.62 10.88 -6.65
C ASN A 64 6.03 10.80 -8.13
N THR A 65 6.67 9.71 -8.56
CA THR A 65 7.00 9.43 -9.95
C THR A 65 5.83 8.79 -10.71
N GLY A 66 4.72 8.50 -10.03
CA GLY A 66 3.52 7.90 -10.62
C GLY A 66 3.54 6.37 -10.63
N ASP A 67 4.50 5.73 -9.95
CA ASP A 67 4.51 4.28 -9.79
C ASP A 67 3.38 3.86 -8.85
N ILE A 68 2.57 2.90 -9.30
CA ILE A 68 1.50 2.31 -8.51
C ILE A 68 1.90 0.88 -8.18
N VAL A 69 1.98 0.57 -6.88
CA VAL A 69 2.23 -0.78 -6.39
C VAL A 69 1.04 -1.22 -5.54
N VAL A 70 0.46 -2.36 -5.90
CA VAL A 70 -0.66 -2.97 -5.18
C VAL A 70 -0.28 -4.36 -4.75
N ASP A 71 -0.55 -4.69 -3.49
CA ASP A 71 -0.32 -6.03 -2.96
C ASP A 71 -1.27 -6.33 -1.80
N LYS A 72 -1.30 -7.58 -1.38
CA LYS A 72 -2.34 -8.15 -0.52
C LYS A 72 -1.82 -9.32 0.30
N THR A 73 -2.39 -9.49 1.48
CA THR A 73 -2.12 -10.68 2.29
C THR A 73 -3.08 -11.84 2.00
N LYS A 74 -4.25 -11.58 1.40
CA LYS A 74 -5.31 -12.56 1.03
C LYS A 74 -5.62 -12.58 -0.47
N ASP A 75 -6.41 -13.57 -0.89
CA ASP A 75 -6.61 -13.94 -2.30
C ASP A 75 -7.18 -12.84 -3.22
N MET A 76 -7.90 -11.84 -2.71
CA MET A 76 -8.56 -10.85 -3.58
C MET A 76 -8.65 -9.45 -2.97
N ILE A 77 -8.34 -8.45 -3.80
CA ILE A 77 -8.60 -7.03 -3.59
C ILE A 77 -9.22 -6.52 -4.88
N PHE A 78 -10.25 -5.68 -4.76
CA PHE A 78 -10.74 -4.86 -5.85
C PHE A 78 -10.26 -3.44 -5.67
N TYR A 79 -9.73 -2.83 -6.73
CA TYR A 79 -9.31 -1.43 -6.71
C TYR A 79 -9.49 -0.75 -8.05
N ALA A 80 -9.59 0.58 -8.03
CA ALA A 80 -9.59 1.39 -9.23
C ALA A 80 -8.61 2.55 -9.08
N SER A 81 -7.96 2.93 -10.18
CA SER A 81 -7.07 4.08 -10.27
C SER A 81 -7.49 4.99 -11.42
N HIS A 82 -7.24 6.29 -11.28
CA HIS A 82 -7.50 7.30 -12.31
C HIS A 82 -6.23 8.13 -12.52
N ASN A 83 -5.71 8.15 -13.74
CA ASN A 83 -4.43 8.80 -14.05
C ASN A 83 -4.55 10.24 -14.60
N GLY A 84 -5.74 10.83 -14.58
CA GLY A 84 -6.03 12.14 -15.16
C GLY A 84 -6.77 12.06 -16.50
N SER A 85 -6.79 10.88 -17.14
CA SER A 85 -7.42 10.68 -18.44
C SER A 85 -8.25 9.40 -18.53
N VAL A 86 -7.86 8.35 -17.82
CA VAL A 86 -8.49 7.03 -17.88
C VAL A 86 -8.69 6.49 -16.47
N VAL A 87 -9.85 5.85 -16.24
CA VAL A 87 -10.12 5.01 -15.08
C VAL A 87 -9.76 3.57 -15.43
N THR A 88 -8.99 2.91 -14.57
CA THR A 88 -8.66 1.49 -14.67
C THR A 88 -9.10 0.79 -13.40
N SER A 89 -9.81 -0.34 -13.52
CA SER A 89 -10.28 -1.17 -12.40
C SER A 89 -9.70 -2.58 -12.47
N PHE A 90 -9.41 -3.17 -11.32
CA PHE A 90 -8.81 -4.48 -11.15
C PHE A 90 -9.48 -5.28 -10.03
#